data_AF-A0A4Z0P0U5-F1
#
_entry.id   AF-A0A4Z0P0U5-F1
#
_cell.length_a   1.000
_cell.length_b   1.000
_cell.length_c   1.000
_cell.angle_alpha   90.00
_cell.angle_beta   90.00
_cell.angle_gamma   90.00
#
_symmetry.space_group_name_H-M   'P 1'
#
loop_
_entity.id
_entity.type
_entity.pdbx_description
1 polymer ?
#
loop_
_entity_poly.entity_id
_entity_poly.type
_entity_poly.pdbx_seq_one_letter_code
_entity_poly.pdbx_strand_id
1 'polypeptide(L)'
;MKKLFYMVGCLLVLSSSPVMAVVGDPAVVVVRVSEHAGGISIAISKGAGPAEMARFDNGDNDKYLTRAADGYQKVIANLYAQGYVLQSTVQGYQDPSIKSYSTLIFIKAPKP
;
A
#
# COMPACT_ATOMS: atom_id res chain seq x y z
N MET A 1 27.69 40.59 -34.25
CA MET A 1 26.50 39.75 -33.95
C MET A 1 26.85 38.26 -33.99
N LYS A 2 27.58 37.73 -32.99
CA LYS A 2 27.95 36.30 -32.90
C LYS A 2 27.66 35.66 -31.54
N LYS A 3 27.15 36.43 -30.57
CA LYS A 3 26.94 35.98 -29.18
C LYS A 3 25.57 35.33 -28.95
N LEU A 4 24.65 35.37 -29.93
CA LEU A 4 23.31 34.79 -29.79
C LEU A 4 23.27 33.26 -29.96
N PHE A 5 24.25 32.66 -30.63
CA PHE A 5 24.23 31.23 -30.93
C PHE A 5 24.49 30.32 -29.71
N TYR A 6 25.16 30.83 -28.67
CA TYR A 6 25.46 30.04 -27.48
C TYR A 6 24.26 29.87 -26.54
N MET A 7 23.25 30.75 -26.61
CA MET A 7 22.09 30.69 -25.73
C MET A 7 21.02 29.68 -26.19
N VAL A 8 20.94 29.40 -27.50
CA VAL A 8 19.96 28.46 -28.07
C VAL A 8 20.35 27.00 -27.81
N GLY A 9 21.65 26.69 -27.71
CA GLY A 9 22.14 25.35 -27.39
C GLY A 9 21.77 24.87 -25.99
N CYS A 10 21.79 25.75 -24.98
CA CYS A 10 21.42 25.40 -23.60
C CYS A 10 19.91 25.12 -23.45
N LEU A 11 19.06 25.73 -24.28
CA LEU A 11 17.62 25.50 -24.29
C LEU A 11 17.25 24.12 -24.88
N LEU A 12 18.04 23.60 -25.84
CA LEU A 12 17.82 22.28 -26.43
C LEU A 12 18.29 21.12 -25.53
N VAL A 13 19.18 21.38 -24.58
CA VAL A 13 19.62 20.40 -23.57
C VAL A 13 18.64 20.32 -22.39
N LEU A 14 17.87 21.39 -22.09
CA LEU A 14 16.81 21.35 -21.09
C LEU A 14 15.51 20.69 -21.59
N SER A 15 15.34 20.51 -22.91
CA SER A 15 14.15 19.86 -23.47
C SER A 15 14.26 18.33 -23.58
N SER A 16 15.40 17.74 -23.21
CA SER A 16 15.68 16.30 -23.41
C SER A 16 15.81 15.54 -22.11
N SER A 17 14.90 15.75 -21.17
CA SER A 17 14.49 14.66 -20.29
C SER A 17 13.06 14.93 -19.89
N PRO A 18 12.07 14.08 -20.25
CA PRO A 18 10.99 13.93 -19.30
C PRO A 18 11.70 13.51 -18.02
N VAL A 19 11.62 14.34 -16.98
CA VAL A 19 11.63 13.78 -15.64
C VAL A 19 10.45 12.83 -15.69
N MET A 20 10.73 11.58 -16.06
CA MET A 20 10.00 10.44 -15.59
C MET A 20 9.95 10.72 -14.11
N ALA A 21 8.84 11.29 -13.65
CA ALA A 21 8.46 11.22 -12.27
C ALA A 21 8.51 9.72 -12.04
N VAL A 22 9.66 9.26 -11.53
CA VAL A 22 9.81 7.93 -11.01
C VAL A 22 8.69 7.93 -10.01
N VAL A 23 7.61 7.24 -10.35
CA VAL A 23 6.52 6.96 -9.44
C VAL A 23 7.22 6.13 -8.38
N GLY A 24 7.83 6.83 -7.42
CA GLY A 24 8.47 6.21 -6.29
C GLY A 24 7.40 5.38 -5.62
N ASP A 25 7.83 4.30 -4.99
CA ASP A 25 6.95 3.49 -4.16
C ASP A 25 6.03 4.42 -3.35
N PRO A 26 4.71 4.22 -3.40
CA PRO A 26 3.77 5.17 -2.82
C PRO A 26 4.09 5.36 -1.34
N ALA A 27 4.23 6.61 -0.91
CA ALA A 27 4.67 6.92 0.45
C ALA A 27 3.73 6.35 1.53
N VAL A 28 2.46 6.12 1.16
CA VAL A 28 1.41 5.61 2.03
C VAL A 28 0.72 4.42 1.37
N VAL A 29 0.49 3.37 2.16
CA VAL A 29 -0.30 2.19 1.78
C VAL A 29 -1.46 2.07 2.76
N VAL A 30 -2.67 1.94 2.21
CA VAL A 30 -3.90 1.76 3.00
C VAL A 30 -4.36 0.33 2.84
N VAL A 31 -4.48 -0.37 3.96
CA VAL A 31 -4.95 -1.76 4.02
C VAL A 31 -6.30 -1.78 4.71
N ARG A 32 -7.35 -2.13 3.99
CA ARG A 32 -8.70 -2.27 4.55
C ARG A 32 -9.00 -3.75 4.77
N VAL A 33 -9.31 -4.09 6.01
CA VAL A 33 -9.66 -5.43 6.45
C VAL A 33 -11.17 -5.50 6.66
N SER A 34 -11.75 -6.59 6.20
CA SER A 34 -13.17 -6.91 6.32
C SER A 34 -13.26 -8.35 6.81
N GLU A 35 -13.65 -8.54 8.06
CA GLU A 35 -13.85 -9.84 8.67
C GLU A 35 -15.35 -10.12 8.81
N HIS A 36 -15.78 -11.30 8.38
CA HIS A 36 -17.13 -11.81 8.62
C HIS A 36 -17.09 -13.34 8.75
N ALA A 37 -18.22 -13.96 9.09
CA ALA A 37 -18.32 -15.42 9.22
C ALA A 37 -17.92 -16.19 7.95
N GLY A 38 -18.04 -15.56 6.78
CA GLY A 38 -17.70 -16.17 5.49
C GLY A 38 -16.23 -16.01 5.09
N GLY A 39 -15.39 -15.38 5.91
CA GLY A 39 -13.97 -15.21 5.65
C GLY A 39 -13.44 -13.80 5.94
N ILE A 40 -12.15 -13.64 5.67
CA ILE A 40 -11.43 -12.38 5.75
C ILE A 40 -11.13 -11.92 4.33
N SER A 41 -11.44 -10.66 4.06
CA SER A 41 -11.05 -9.97 2.83
C SER A 41 -10.19 -8.76 3.17
N ILE A 42 -9.04 -8.66 2.52
CA ILE A 42 -8.10 -7.55 2.67
C ILE A 42 -7.95 -6.87 1.31
N ALA A 43 -8.14 -5.56 1.29
CA ALA A 43 -7.84 -4.70 0.16
C ALA A 43 -6.60 -3.85 0.47
N ILE A 44 -5.58 -3.91 -0.37
CA ILE A 44 -4.30 -3.20 -0.22
C ILE A 44 -4.22 -2.16 -1.33
N SER A 45 -4.34 -0.88 -0.98
CA SER A 45 -4.24 0.23 -1.93
C SER A 45 -2.87 0.89 -1.84
N LYS A 46 -2.19 0.96 -2.99
CA LYS A 46 -0.85 1.53 -3.15
C LYS A 46 -0.92 2.64 -4.21
N GLY A 47 -1.07 3.89 -3.77
CA GLY A 47 -1.17 5.05 -4.67
C GLY A 47 -2.44 5.03 -5.55
N ALA A 48 -2.32 5.45 -6.80
CA ALA A 48 -3.45 5.61 -7.74
C ALA A 48 -3.85 4.33 -8.49
N GLY A 49 -3.19 3.20 -8.23
CA GLY A 49 -3.48 1.93 -8.89
C GLY A 49 -4.70 1.20 -8.28
N PRO A 50 -5.17 0.12 -8.95
CA PRO A 50 -6.20 -0.75 -8.39
C PRO A 50 -5.70 -1.41 -7.10
N ALA A 51 -6.63 -1.69 -6.17
CA ALA A 51 -6.29 -2.38 -4.93
C ALA A 51 -5.97 -3.86 -5.19
N GLU A 52 -4.92 -4.35 -4.53
CA GLU A 52 -4.61 -5.77 -4.44
C GLU A 52 -5.54 -6.43 -3.41
N MET A 53 -6.08 -7.60 -3.74
CA MET A 53 -7.01 -8.33 -2.87
C MET A 53 -6.37 -9.59 -2.32
N ALA A 54 -6.39 -9.76 -1.01
CA ALA A 54 -6.10 -11.03 -0.34
C ALA A 54 -7.36 -11.55 0.35
N ARG A 55 -7.57 -12.87 0.30
CA ARG A 55 -8.69 -13.54 0.96
C ARG A 55 -8.22 -14.82 1.63
N PHE A 56 -8.76 -15.09 2.81
CA PHE A 56 -8.49 -16.32 3.54
C PHE A 56 -9.65 -16.63 4.50
N ASP A 57 -9.68 -17.86 4.98
CA ASP A 57 -10.76 -18.35 5.84
C ASP A 57 -10.75 -17.65 7.21
N ASN A 58 -11.94 -17.53 7.79
CA ASN A 58 -12.17 -17.06 9.15
C ASN A 58 -12.91 -18.12 9.97
N GLY A 59 -12.86 -18.02 11.29
CA GLY A 59 -13.56 -18.92 12.19
C GLY A 59 -12.95 -18.94 13.59
N ASP A 60 -13.63 -19.60 14.52
CA ASP A 60 -13.33 -19.60 15.95
C ASP A 60 -12.59 -20.85 16.45
N ASN A 61 -12.50 -21.91 15.62
CA ASN A 61 -11.68 -23.07 15.94
C ASN A 61 -10.20 -22.88 15.57
N ASP A 62 -9.33 -23.66 16.22
CA ASP A 62 -7.87 -23.57 16.09
C ASP A 62 -7.39 -23.53 14.63
N LYS A 63 -7.97 -24.39 13.78
CA LYS A 63 -7.61 -24.47 12.36
C LYS A 63 -7.87 -23.14 11.64
N TYR A 64 -9.02 -22.52 11.87
CA TYR A 64 -9.35 -21.24 11.24
C TYR A 64 -8.58 -20.08 11.87
N LEU A 65 -8.36 -20.10 13.18
CA LEU A 65 -7.52 -19.12 13.87
C LEU A 65 -6.09 -19.13 13.32
N THR A 66 -5.49 -20.30 13.13
CA THR A 66 -4.16 -20.43 12.52
C THR A 66 -4.14 -19.92 11.08
N ARG A 67 -5.15 -20.28 10.26
CA ARG A 67 -5.25 -19.80 8.87
C ARG A 67 -5.38 -18.28 8.77
N ALA A 68 -6.19 -17.68 9.64
CA ALA A 68 -6.35 -16.25 9.72
C ALA A 68 -5.03 -15.58 10.10
N ALA A 69 -4.35 -16.09 11.14
CA ALA A 69 -3.06 -15.60 11.58
C ALA A 69 -1.99 -15.69 10.46
N ASP A 70 -1.89 -16.82 9.77
CA ASP A 70 -0.95 -17.01 8.65
C ASP A 70 -1.24 -16.05 7.49
N GLY A 71 -2.53 -15.85 7.18
CA GLY A 71 -2.99 -14.90 6.16
C GLY A 71 -2.58 -13.47 6.48
N TYR A 72 -2.84 -13.02 7.72
CA TYR A 72 -2.40 -11.72 8.20
C TYR A 72 -0.89 -11.57 8.18
N GLN A 73 -0.16 -12.56 8.73
CA GLN A 73 1.29 -12.55 8.78
C GLN A 73 1.89 -12.41 7.38
N LYS A 74 1.37 -13.14 6.40
CA LYS A 74 1.85 -13.07 5.01
C LYS A 74 1.66 -11.69 4.40
N VAL A 75 0.50 -11.06 4.61
CA VAL A 75 0.22 -9.70 4.10
C VAL A 75 1.13 -8.67 4.77
N ILE A 76 1.21 -8.70 6.10
CA ILE A 76 1.99 -7.73 6.88
C ILE A 76 3.48 -7.90 6.60
N ALA A 77 4.00 -9.13 6.59
CA ALA A 77 5.41 -9.40 6.29
C ALA A 77 5.79 -8.94 4.87
N ASN A 78 4.91 -9.07 3.89
CA ASN A 78 5.15 -8.59 2.53
C ASN A 78 5.27 -7.05 2.50
N LEU A 79 4.41 -6.33 3.24
CA LEU A 79 4.51 -4.88 3.36
C LEU A 79 5.81 -4.45 4.08
N TYR A 80 6.20 -5.17 5.13
CA TYR A 80 7.46 -4.92 5.84
C TYR A 80 8.69 -5.19 4.98
N ALA A 81 8.69 -6.25 4.17
CA ALA A 81 9.77 -6.53 3.22
C ALA A 81 9.90 -5.45 2.14
N GLN A 82 8.80 -4.78 1.79
CA GLN A 82 8.80 -3.61 0.93
C GLN A 82 9.22 -2.32 1.67
N GLY A 83 9.61 -2.38 2.95
CA GLY A 83 10.04 -1.22 3.73
C GLY A 83 8.89 -0.31 4.21
N TYR A 84 7.65 -0.81 4.19
CA TYR A 84 6.54 -0.13 4.83
C TYR A 84 6.49 -0.47 6.32
N VAL A 85 6.08 0.48 7.15
CA VAL A 85 5.89 0.30 8.59
C VAL A 85 4.46 0.69 8.96
N LEU A 86 3.86 -0.05 9.88
CA LEU A 86 2.52 0.26 10.38
C LEU A 86 2.59 1.57 11.18
N GLN A 87 1.82 2.56 10.74
CA GLN A 87 1.77 3.88 11.39
C GLN A 87 0.52 4.03 12.26
N SER A 88 -0.62 3.51 11.81
CA SER A 88 -1.88 3.69 12.52
C SER A 88 -2.91 2.61 12.16
N THR A 89 -3.85 2.42 13.08
CA THR A 89 -5.04 1.58 12.90
C THR A 89 -6.27 2.43 13.16
N VAL A 90 -7.16 2.48 12.18
CA VAL A 90 -8.48 3.12 12.29
C VAL A 90 -9.51 2.01 12.42
N GLN A 91 -10.22 2.00 13.54
CA GLN A 91 -11.37 1.11 13.71
C GLN A 91 -12.48 1.56 12.77
N GLY A 92 -12.97 0.64 11.95
CA GLY A 92 -14.13 0.88 11.10
C GLY A 92 -15.41 0.48 11.80
N TYR A 93 -16.47 0.33 11.01
CA TYR A 93 -17.74 -0.21 11.49
C TYR A 93 -17.55 -1.62 12.04
N GLN A 94 -18.09 -1.87 13.23
CA GLN A 94 -18.10 -3.19 13.86
C GLN A 94 -19.54 -3.58 14.14
N ASP A 95 -20.00 -4.61 13.45
CA ASP A 95 -21.20 -5.36 13.80
C ASP A 95 -20.76 -6.73 14.33
N PRO A 96 -20.93 -7.00 15.64
CA PRO A 96 -20.55 -8.28 16.25
C PRO A 96 -21.21 -9.50 15.61
N SER A 97 -22.35 -9.32 14.95
CA SER A 97 -23.16 -10.41 14.39
C SER A 97 -22.90 -10.64 12.91
N ILE A 98 -22.34 -9.65 12.21
CA ILE A 98 -22.32 -9.64 10.73
C ILE A 98 -20.92 -9.41 10.19
N LYS A 99 -20.26 -8.32 10.59
CA LYS A 99 -19.05 -7.86 9.90
C LYS A 99 -18.27 -6.82 10.70
N SER A 100 -16.96 -7.01 10.75
CA SER A 100 -16.02 -6.04 11.32
C SER A 100 -15.12 -5.47 10.23
N TYR A 101 -14.92 -4.15 10.27
CA TYR A 101 -14.01 -3.45 9.40
C TYR A 101 -12.91 -2.78 10.22
N SER A 102 -11.68 -2.87 9.73
CA SER A 102 -10.56 -2.08 10.23
C SER A 102 -9.71 -1.59 9.07
N THR A 103 -9.03 -0.47 9.27
CA THR A 103 -8.11 0.09 8.29
C THR A 103 -6.74 0.24 8.94
N LEU A 104 -5.72 -0.34 8.33
CA LEU A 104 -4.33 -0.18 8.71
C LEU A 104 -3.67 0.79 7.73
N ILE A 105 -2.91 1.75 8.26
CA ILE A 105 -2.19 2.74 7.47
C ILE A 105 -0.71 2.45 7.64
N PHE A 106 -0.03 2.17 6.53
CA PHE A 106 1.40 1.95 6.49
C PHE A 106 2.09 3.10 5.75
N ILE A 107 3.29 3.45 6.19
CA ILE A 107 4.13 4.47 5.54
C ILE A 107 5.48 3.88 5.17
N LYS A 108 6.13 4.42 4.13
CA LYS A 108 7.51 4.03 3.82
C LYS A 108 8.42 4.50 4.95
N ALA A 109 9.26 3.60 5.49
CA ALA A 109 10.22 3.99 6.51
C ALA A 109 11.15 5.09 5.94
N PRO A 110 11.43 6.16 6.71
CA PRO A 110 12.40 7.16 6.29
C PRO A 110 13.76 6.51 6.09
N LYS A 111 14.46 6.89 5.01
CA LYS A 111 15.85 6.45 4.81
C LYS A 111 16.72 7.08 5.92
N PRO A 112 17.68 6.33 6.49
CA PRO A 112 18.62 6.86 7.48
C PRO A 112 19.48 7.98 6.91
#